data_AF-A0A9D1QNN5-F1
#
_entry.id   AF-A0A9D1QNN5-F1
#
_cell.length_a   1.000
_cell.length_b   1.000
_cell.length_c   1.000
_cell.angle_alpha   90.00
_cell.angle_beta   90.00
_cell.angle_gamma   90.00
#
_symmetry.space_group_name_H-M   'P 1'
#
loop_
_entity.id
_entity.type
_entity.pdbx_description
1 polymer ?
#
loop_
_entity_poly.entity_id
_entity_poly.type
_entity_poly.pdbx_seq_one_letter_code
_entity_poly.pdbx_strand_id
1 'polypeptide(L)' 'MEKEYVEGEPQRYQIGNRVFILEPYYNKKGESMEDILLKLVMADIEQKLWNDNHKE' A
#
# COMPACT_ATOMS: atom_id res chain seq x y z
N MET A 1 -14.44 12.72 -2.47
CA MET A 1 -15.15 12.09 -1.34
C MET A 1 -14.15 11.16 -0.70
N GLU A 2 -13.66 11.51 0.49
CA GLU A 2 -12.90 10.57 1.31
C GLU A 2 -13.85 9.43 1.66
N LYS A 3 -13.48 8.18 1.32
CA LYS A 3 -14.28 7.03 1.72
C LYS A 3 -14.11 6.88 3.23
N GLU A 4 -15.22 6.93 3.96
CA GLU A 4 -15.23 6.54 5.37
C GLU A 4 -14.72 5.10 5.48
N TYR A 5 -13.77 4.90 6.39
CA TYR A 5 -13.21 3.59 6.68
C TYR A 5 -14.30 2.69 7.28
N VAL A 6 -14.46 1.48 6.72
CA VAL A 6 -15.42 0.47 7.20
C VAL A 6 -14.63 -0.73 7.73
N GLU A 7 -14.81 -1.02 9.02
CA GLU A 7 -14.15 -2.14 9.69
C GLU A 7 -14.58 -3.48 9.06
N GLY A 8 -13.60 -4.31 8.70
CA GLY A 8 -13.82 -5.64 8.10
C GLY A 8 -13.94 -5.67 6.57
N GLU A 9 -14.01 -4.52 5.89
CA GLU A 9 -14.04 -4.49 4.42
C GLU A 9 -12.64 -4.32 3.81
N PRO A 10 -12.35 -4.99 2.67
CA PRO A 10 -11.14 -4.75 1.91
C PRO A 10 -11.03 -3.28 1.50
N GLN A 11 -9.93 -2.65 1.89
CA GLN A 11 -9.65 -1.26 1.57
C GLN A 11 -8.83 -1.18 0.27
N ARG A 12 -9.25 -0.30 -0.64
CA ARG A 12 -8.59 -0.13 -1.93
C ARG A 12 -7.79 1.18 -1.93
N TYR A 13 -6.48 1.06 -2.04
CA TYR A 13 -5.56 2.18 -2.15
C TYR A 13 -4.96 2.22 -3.55
N GLN A 14 -4.91 3.40 -4.16
CA GLN A 14 -4.23 3.60 -5.43
C GLN A 14 -3.03 4.51 -5.21
N ILE A 15 -1.85 4.01 -5.57
CA ILE A 15 -0.59 4.75 -5.51
C ILE A 15 -0.01 4.73 -6.92
N GLY A 16 -0.02 5.90 -7.57
CA GLY A 16 0.32 6.03 -8.99
C GLY A 16 -0.54 5.11 -9.87
N ASN A 17 0.13 4.26 -10.64
CA ASN A 17 -0.44 3.26 -11.55
C ASN A 17 -0.69 1.89 -10.90
N ARG A 18 -0.50 1.76 -9.58
CA ARG A 18 -0.75 0.52 -8.83
C ARG A 18 -1.95 0.63 -7.94
N VAL A 19 -2.67 -0.48 -7.83
CA VAL A 19 -3.82 -0.65 -6.94
C VAL A 19 -3.46 -1.70 -5.92
N PHE A 20 -3.59 -1.33 -4.65
CA PHE A 20 -3.43 -2.20 -3.50
C PHE A 20 -4.80 -2.48 -2.90
N ILE A 21 -5.09 -3.76 -2.66
CA ILE A 21 -6.29 -4.20 -1.94
C ILE A 21 -5.78 -4.73 -0.61
N LEU A 22 -6.05 -3.99 0.46
CA LEU A 22 -5.67 -4.32 1.82
C LEU A 22 -6.87 -4.94 2.53
N GLU A 23 -6.75 -6.21 2.89
CA GLU A 23 -7.71 -6.87 3.78
C GLU A 23 -7.19 -6.72 5.22
N PRO A 24 -7.76 -5.80 6.02
CA PRO A 24 -7.22 -5.54 7.35
C PRO A 24 -7.48 -6.74 8.27
N TYR A 25 -6.40 -7.41 8.68
CA TYR A 25 -6.44 -8.39 9.76
C TYR A 25 -6.16 -7.68 11.08
N TYR A 26 -7.21 -7.35 11.82
CA TYR A 26 -7.11 -6.62 13.09
C TYR A 26 -6.47 -7.48 14.19
N ASN A 27 -5.15 -7.44 14.26
CA ASN A 27 -4.36 -8.00 15.35
C ASN A 27 -3.80 -6.85 16.19
N LYS A 28 -4.06 -6.83 17.50
CA LYS A 28 -3.50 -5.84 18.44
C LYS A 28 -1.97 -5.86 18.53
N LYS A 29 -1.33 -6.90 18.00
CA LYS A 29 0.14 -7.03 17.87
C LYS A 29 0.62 -6.85 16.42
N GLY A 30 -0.28 -6.50 15.50
CA GLY A 30 0.02 -6.28 14.09
C GLY A 30 0.69 -4.92 13.86
N GLU A 31 1.17 -4.72 12.63
CA GLU A 31 1.71 -3.43 12.19
C GLU A 31 0.58 -2.41 12.01
N SER A 32 0.89 -1.13 12.20
CA SER A 32 -0.08 -0.07 11.98
C SER A 32 -0.40 0.07 10.48
N MET A 33 -1.58 0.59 10.15
CA MET A 33 -1.94 0.86 8.75
C MET A 33 -0.95 1.84 8.09
N GLU A 34 -0.45 2.82 8.84
CA GLU A 34 0.55 3.78 8.37
C GLU A 34 1.86 3.08 7.98
N ASP A 35 2.34 2.16 8.80
CA ASP A 35 3.56 1.38 8.50
C ASP A 35 3.37 0.50 7.26
N ILE A 36 2.20 -0.13 7.11
CA ILE A 36 1.85 -0.96 5.95
C ILE A 36 1.86 -0.10 4.68
N LEU A 37 1.18 1.05 4.70
CA LEU A 37 1.13 1.97 3.56
C LEU A 37 2.52 2.50 3.21
N LEU A 38 3.36 2.81 4.20
CA LEU A 38 4.74 3.25 3.98
C LEU A 38 5.56 2.20 3.23
N LYS A 39 5.49 0.92 3.65
CA LYS A 39 6.17 -0.18 2.97
C LYS A 39 5.71 -0.35 1.53
N LEU A 40 4.41 -0.20 1.25
CA LEU A 40 3.88 -0.28 -0.11
C LEU A 40 4.41 0.86 -1.00
N VAL A 41 4.50 2.08 -0.47
CA VAL A 41 5.11 3.22 -1.18
C VAL A 41 6.58 2.98 -1.45
N MET A 42 7.33 2.51 -0.45
CA MET A 42 8.76 2.18 -0.61
C MET A 42 8.97 1.13 -1.70
N ALA A 43 8.17 0.05 -1.71
CA ALA A 43 8.26 -0.98 -2.74
C ALA A 43 7.96 -0.45 -4.16
N ASP A 44 7.03 0.51 -4.31
CA ASP A 44 6.79 1.16 -5.61
C ASP A 44 7.98 2.02 -6.04
N ILE A 45 8.58 2.77 -5.12
CA ILE A 45 9.76 3.61 -5.38
C ILE A 45 10.96 2.74 -5.75
N GLU A 46 11.26 1.71 -4.97
CA GLU A 46 12.38 0.78 -5.22
C GLU A 46 12.26 0.13 -6.59
N GLN A 47 11.06 -0.33 -6.96
CA GLN A 47 10.84 -0.92 -8.28
C GLN A 47 10.97 0.11 -9.41
N LYS A 48 10.53 1.36 -9.22
CA LYS A 48 10.75 2.43 -10.20
C LYS A 48 12.23 2.70 -10.40
N LEU A 49 12.99 2.85 -9.31
CA LEU A 49 14.43 3.05 -9.33
C LEU A 49 15.14 1.86 -10.00
N TRP A 50 14.74 0.63 -9.69
CA TRP A 50 15.27 -0.56 -10.35
C TRP A 50 15.04 -0.51 -11.86
N ASN A 51 13.82 -0.23 -12.30
CA ASN A 51 13.47 -0.16 -13.72
C ASN A 51 14.22 0.96 -14.44
N ASP A 52 14.38 2.13 -13.84
CA ASP A 52 15.09 3.25 -14.45
C ASP A 52 16.60 2.97 -14.59
N ASN A 53 17.19 2.27 -13.63
CA ASN A 53 18.61 1.87 -13.66
C ASN A 53 18.90 0.67 -14.61
N HIS A 54 17.86 -0.05 -15.06
CA HIS A 54 17.97 -1.23 -15.92
C HIS A 54 17.20 -1.09 -17.25
N LYS A 55 16.85 0.14 -17.65
CA LYS A 55 16.46 0.42 -19.04
C LYS A 55 17.72 0.37 -19.90
N GLU A 56 17.87 -0.72 -20.67
CA GLU A 56 18.74 -0.76 -21.85
C GLU A 56 18.33 0.28 -22.90
#